data_AF-A0A920L0Q0-F1
#
_entry.id   AF-A0A920L0Q0-F1
#
_cell.length_a   1.000
_cell.length_b   1.000
_cell.length_c   1.000
_cell.angle_alpha   90.00
_cell.angle_beta   90.00
_cell.angle_gamma   90.00
#
_symmetry.space_group_name_H-M   'P 1'
#
loop_
_entity.id
_entity.type
_entity.pdbx_description
1 polymer ?
#
loop_
_entity_poly.entity_id
_entity_poly.type
_entity_poly.pdbx_seq_one_letter_code
_entity_poly.pdbx_strand_id
1 'polypeptide(L)' 'MQKRKIIIDTDPGQDDAVAILLALASPKEIEVLGITAVAGNVPLYLTEKKCKDSL' A
#
# COMPACT_ATOMS: atom_id res chain seq x y z
N MET A 1 -19.69 1.70 14.03
CA MET A 1 -18.43 0.98 14.27
C MET A 1 -17.28 1.96 14.09
N GLN A 2 -16.24 1.87 14.91
CA GLN A 2 -15.06 2.74 14.79
C GLN A 2 -14.15 2.18 13.69
N LYS A 3 -13.66 3.05 12.79
CA LYS A 3 -12.77 2.63 11.70
C LYS A 3 -11.44 2.15 12.26
N ARG A 4 -10.92 1.05 11.72
CA ARG A 4 -9.60 0.53 12.09
C ARG A 4 -8.55 1.33 11.34
N LYS A 5 -7.74 2.07 12.09
CA LYS A 5 -6.64 2.86 11.56
C LYS A 5 -5.44 1.97 11.29
N ILE A 6 -4.89 2.03 10.09
CA ILE A 6 -3.76 1.17 9.67
C ILE A 6 -2.67 1.98 8.98
N ILE A 7 -1.44 1.52 9.11
CA ILE A 7 -0.29 1.92 8.29
C ILE A 7 0.11 0.67 7.50
N ILE A 8 0.33 0.82 6.21
CA ILE A 8 0.74 -0.29 5.32
C ILE A 8 2.22 -0.15 5.04
N ASP A 9 3.03 -1.10 5.51
CA ASP A 9 4.44 -1.22 5.19
C ASP A 9 4.65 -2.42 4.25
N THR A 10 5.13 -2.19 3.04
CA THR A 10 5.18 -3.21 1.98
C THR A 10 6.39 -3.06 1.07
N ASP A 11 6.88 -4.16 0.50
CA ASP A 11 7.77 -4.18 -0.65
C ASP A 11 6.98 -4.35 -1.95
N PRO A 12 6.66 -3.26 -2.70
CA PRO A 12 5.58 -3.26 -3.69
C PRO A 12 5.75 -4.30 -4.82
N GLY A 13 5.02 -5.40 -4.68
CA GLY A 13 4.72 -6.41 -5.69
C GLY A 13 3.27 -6.33 -6.19
N GLN A 14 2.88 -7.27 -7.06
CA GLN A 14 1.50 -7.34 -7.57
C GLN A 14 0.48 -7.62 -6.46
N ASP A 15 0.83 -8.49 -5.51
CA ASP A 15 -0.06 -8.90 -4.43
C ASP A 15 -0.31 -7.75 -3.43
N ASP A 16 0.70 -6.91 -3.19
CA ASP A 16 0.58 -5.72 -2.33
C ASP A 16 -0.34 -4.66 -2.92
N ALA A 17 -0.32 -4.49 -4.24
CA ALA A 17 -1.22 -3.58 -4.93
C ALA A 17 -2.69 -4.00 -4.72
N VAL A 18 -2.98 -5.30 -4.77
CA VAL A 18 -4.33 -5.82 -4.51
C VAL A 18 -4.74 -5.58 -3.05
N ALA A 19 -3.84 -5.80 -2.10
CA ALA A 19 -4.10 -5.57 -0.67
C ALA A 19 -4.38 -4.08 -0.38
N ILE A 20 -3.61 -3.17 -0.97
CA ILE A 20 -3.82 -1.72 -0.86
C ILE A 20 -5.18 -1.33 -1.47
N LEU A 21 -5.50 -1.82 -2.66
CA LEU A 21 -6.78 -1.53 -3.32
C LEU A 21 -7.96 -2.02 -2.49
N LEU A 22 -7.87 -3.21 -1.90
CA LEU A 22 -8.91 -3.76 -1.03
C LEU A 22 -9.09 -2.91 0.24
N ALA A 23 -7.99 -2.47 0.87
CA ALA A 23 -8.04 -1.61 2.03
C ALA A 23 -8.71 -0.25 1.72
N LEU A 24 -8.40 0.33 0.55
CA LEU A 24 -9.00 1.58 0.09
C LEU A 24 -10.47 1.43 -0.33
N ALA A 25 -10.87 0.25 -0.83
CA ALA A 25 -12.24 -0.06 -1.22
C ALA A 25 -13.21 -0.20 -0.02
N SER A 26 -12.67 -0.32 1.21
CA SER A 26 -13.45 -0.49 2.45
C SER A 26 -13.35 0.72 3.41
N PRO A 27 -13.67 1.95 2.98
CA PRO A 27 -13.45 3.18 3.77
C PRO A 27 -14.38 3.31 4.99
N LYS A 28 -15.39 2.45 5.11
CA LYS A 28 -16.29 2.38 6.28
C LYS A 28 -15.67 1.56 7.42
N GLU A 29 -14.71 0.69 7.12
CA GLU A 29 -14.09 -0.25 8.04
C GLU A 29 -12.63 0.11 8.32
N ILE A 30 -11.93 0.63 7.32
CA ILE A 30 -10.49 0.90 7.36
C ILE A 30 -10.23 2.39 7.09
N GLU A 31 -9.27 2.94 7.84
CA GLU A 31 -8.70 4.27 7.62
C GLU A 31 -7.19 4.10 7.42
N VAL A 32 -6.72 4.22 6.18
CA VAL A 32 -5.29 4.16 5.84
C VAL A 32 -4.66 5.50 6.19
N LEU A 33 -3.75 5.51 7.17
CA LEU A 33 -3.06 6.72 7.62
C LEU A 33 -1.81 7.03 6.79
N GLY A 34 -1.23 6.02 6.15
CA GLY A 34 -0.04 6.14 5.33
C GLY A 34 0.40 4.80 4.77
N ILE A 35 1.17 4.85 3.68
CA ILE A 35 1.80 3.70 3.04
C ILE A 35 3.30 3.96 2.99
N THR A 36 4.10 3.05 3.55
CA THR A 36 5.56 3.05 3.46
C THR A 36 5.99 1.92 2.53
N ALA A 37 6.89 2.23 1.61
CA ALA A 37 7.45 1.26 0.68
C ALA A 37 8.92 1.01 1.06
N VAL A 38 9.25 -0.23 1.36
CA VAL A 38 10.63 -0.68 1.52
C VAL A 38 11.11 -1.31 0.22
N ALA A 39 12.39 -1.13 -0.15
CA ALA A 39 12.96 -1.95 -1.21
C ALA A 39 13.07 -3.40 -0.70
N GLY A 40 12.21 -4.27 -1.21
CA GLY A 40 12.40 -5.72 -1.12
C GLY A 40 13.52 -6.18 -2.07
N ASN A 41 13.28 -7.27 -2.81
CA ASN A 41 14.27 -7.91 -3.69
C ASN A 41 14.69 -7.13 -4.96
N VAL A 42 14.23 -5.89 -5.15
CA VAL A 42 14.54 -5.06 -6.31
C VAL A 42 15.01 -3.67 -5.87
N PRO A 43 15.97 -3.05 -6.61
CA PRO A 43 16.52 -1.75 -6.25
C PRO A 43 15.46 -0.65 -6.12
N LEU A 44 15.64 0.21 -5.10
CA LEU A 44 14.72 1.30 -4.69
C LEU A 44 14.20 2.17 -5.86
N TYR A 45 14.99 2.37 -6.92
CA TYR A 45 14.60 3.19 -8.08
C TYR A 45 13.47 2.57 -8.92
N LEU A 46 13.33 1.24 -8.93
CA LEU A 46 12.22 0.54 -9.60
C LEU A 46 10.96 0.55 -8.75
N THR A 47 11.11 0.48 -7.43
CA THR A 47 10.05 0.59 -6.42
C THR A 47 9.35 1.95 -6.51
N GLU A 48 10.12 3.04 -6.62
CA GLU A 48 9.60 4.41 -6.69
C GLU A 48 8.73 4.64 -7.94
N LYS A 49 9.12 4.05 -9.08
CA LYS A 49 8.38 4.17 -10.34
C LYS A 49 7.04 3.41 -10.29
N LYS A 50 7.03 2.21 -9.71
CA LYS A 50 5.81 1.39 -9.58
C LYS A 50 4.77 2.00 -8.66
N CYS A 51 5.17 2.63 -7.55
CA CYS A 51 4.23 3.32 -6.65
C CYS A 51 3.58 4.54 -7.30
N LYS A 52 4.27 5.28 -8.18
CA LYS A 52 3.70 6.41 -8.91
C LYS A 52 2.73 5.99 -10.02
N ASP A 53 3.04 4.92 -10.73
CA ASP A 53 2.23 4.48 -11.88
C ASP A 53 0.95 3.71 -11.46
N SER A 54 0.85 3.29 -10.18
CA SER A 54 -0.27 2.48 -9.65
C SER A 54 -1.30 3.27 -8.83
N LEU A 55 -1.10 4.59 -8.66
CA LEU A 55 -2.01 5.53 -8.01
C LEU A 55 -2.63 6.47 -9.06
#